data_AF-A0A0H3KJ08-F1
#
_entry.id   AF-A0A0H3KJ08-F1
#
_cell.length_a   1.000
_cell.length_b   1.000
_cell.length_c   1.000
_cell.angle_alpha   90.00
_cell.angle_beta   90.00
_cell.angle_gamma   90.00
#
_symmetry.space_group_name_H-M   'P 1'
#
loop_
_entity.id
_entity.type
_entity.pdbx_description
1 polymer ?
#
loop_
_entity_poly.entity_id
_entity_poly.type
_entity_poly.pdbx_seq_one_letter_code
_entity_poly.pdbx_strand_id
1 'polypeptide(L)' 'MKIPGIEVGAVDPSWRMRTRPWLDMKTLKPVYSIEVREPEKKVWANIYTKDKGLMRFKTEQEAKAFFDGLKEKHHG' A
#
# COMPACT_ATOMS: atom_id res chain seq x y z
N MET A 1 -6.45 -16.90 -6.88
CA MET A 1 -6.39 -15.59 -7.57
C MET A 1 -5.20 -14.83 -7.01
N LYS A 2 -4.19 -14.49 -7.82
CA LYS A 2 -2.98 -13.78 -7.34
C LYS A 2 -3.33 -12.31 -7.22
N ILE A 3 -3.21 -11.74 -6.02
CA ILE A 3 -3.41 -10.30 -5.81
C ILE A 3 -2.25 -9.57 -6.53
N PRO A 4 -2.51 -8.62 -7.45
CA PRO A 4 -1.45 -7.83 -8.07
C PRO A 4 -0.67 -7.06 -7.00
N GLY A 5 0.66 -7.13 -7.08
CA GLY A 5 1.55 -6.52 -6.10
C GLY A 5 2.71 -5.78 -6.74
N ILE A 6 3.11 -4.67 -6.13
CA ILE A 6 4.29 -3.88 -6.49
C ILE A 6 5.17 -3.74 -5.26
N GLU A 7 6.47 -3.96 -5.42
CA GLU A 7 7.43 -3.75 -4.34
C GLU A 7 7.53 -2.27 -3.97
N VAL A 8 7.57 -1.94 -2.69
CA VAL A 8 7.62 -0.57 -2.18
C VAL A 8 8.72 0.28 -2.82
N GLY A 9 9.89 -0.30 -3.09
CA GLY A 9 11.01 0.38 -3.73
C GLY A 9 10.81 0.67 -5.22
N ALA A 10 9.82 0.04 -5.86
CA ALA A 10 9.44 0.26 -7.26
C ALA A 10 8.20 1.16 -7.41
N VAL A 11 7.67 1.67 -6.30
CA VAL A 11 6.52 2.59 -6.33
C VAL A 11 7.03 4.00 -6.64
N ASP A 12 6.54 4.58 -7.73
CA ASP A 12 6.70 6.00 -8.00
C ASP A 12 5.70 6.81 -7.12
N PRO A 13 6.18 7.76 -6.30
CA PRO A 13 5.32 8.53 -5.40
C PRO A 13 4.33 9.48 -6.08
N SER A 14 4.52 9.77 -7.38
CA SER A 14 3.56 10.51 -8.20
C SER A 14 2.31 9.71 -8.56
N TRP A 15 2.37 8.38 -8.44
CA TRP A 15 1.23 7.52 -8.73
C TRP A 15 0.08 7.75 -7.76
N ARG A 16 -1.14 7.42 -8.20
CA ARG A 16 -2.32 7.50 -7.34
C ARG A 16 -2.23 6.42 -6.27
N MET A 17 -2.46 6.79 -5.02
CA MET A 17 -2.45 5.89 -3.86
C MET A 17 -3.76 5.96 -3.09
N ARG A 18 -4.17 4.87 -2.44
CA ARG A 18 -5.31 4.85 -1.52
C ARG A 18 -5.12 3.83 -0.41
N THR A 19 -5.70 4.10 0.75
CA THR A 19 -5.87 3.12 1.82
C THR A 19 -6.92 2.08 1.39
N ARG A 20 -6.66 0.82 1.70
CA ARG A 20 -7.58 -0.29 1.45
C ARG A 20 -7.83 -1.04 2.75
N PRO A 21 -9.06 -1.04 3.29
CA PRO A 21 -9.38 -1.83 4.47
C PRO A 21 -9.54 -3.31 4.10
N TRP A 22 -9.14 -4.17 5.04
CA TRP A 22 -9.28 -5.62 5.01
C TRP A 22 -9.79 -6.08 6.36
N LEU A 23 -10.51 -7.21 6.35
CA LEU A 23 -10.81 -7.93 7.57
C LEU A 23 -9.68 -8.92 7.85
N ASP A 24 -9.01 -8.80 8.99
CA ASP A 24 -8.15 -9.86 9.48
C ASP A 24 -9.02 -10.99 10.03
N MET A 25 -9.04 -12.12 9.32
CA MET A 25 -9.88 -13.26 9.69
C MET A 25 -9.48 -13.93 11.01
N LYS A 26 -8.27 -13.69 11.53
CA LYS A 26 -7.84 -14.24 12.83
C LYS A 26 -8.35 -13.40 13.99
N THR A 27 -8.32 -12.07 13.84
CA THR A 27 -8.66 -11.14 14.92
C THR A 27 -10.05 -10.52 14.78
N LEU A 28 -10.67 -10.67 13.61
CA LEU A 28 -11.91 -10.01 13.17
C LEU A 28 -11.85 -8.48 13.30
N LYS A 29 -10.64 -7.92 13.28
CA LYS A 29 -10.40 -6.49 13.33
C LYS A 29 -10.02 -5.97 11.96
N PRO A 30 -10.30 -4.69 11.66
CA PRO A 30 -9.83 -4.07 10.44
C PRO A 30 -8.29 -3.99 10.46
N VAL A 31 -7.70 -4.29 9.31
CA VAL A 31 -6.30 -3.98 8.99
C VAL A 31 -6.28 -3.26 7.65
N TYR A 32 -5.29 -2.41 7.44
CA TYR A 32 -5.23 -1.53 6.27
C TYR A 32 -4.03 -1.90 5.42
N SER A 33 -4.16 -1.89 4.10
CA SER A 33 -3.03 -1.86 3.17
C SER A 33 -3.08 -0.58 2.34
N ILE A 34 -2.08 -0.40 1.49
CA ILE A 34 -2.07 0.66 0.50
C ILE A 34 -2.11 0.03 -0.88
N GLU A 35 -2.98 0.58 -1.72
CA GLU A 35 -3.01 0.29 -3.15
C GLU A 35 -2.45 1.47 -3.93
N VAL A 36 -1.67 1.15 -4.96
CA VAL A 36 -1.11 2.08 -5.93
C VAL A 36 -1.72 1.81 -7.30
N ARG A 37 -1.94 2.87 -8.07
CA ARG A 37 -2.39 2.79 -9.45
C ARG A 37 -1.39 3.53 -10.32
N GLU A 38 -0.56 2.73 -10.99
CA GLU A 38 0.31 3.20 -12.06
C GLU A 38 -0.56 3.74 -13.21
N PRO A 39 -0.24 4.93 -13.76
CA PRO A 39 -1.01 5.56 -14.82
C PRO A 39 -1.24 4.64 -16.03
N GLU A 40 -0.21 3.88 -16.40
CA GLU A 40 -0.22 3.03 -17.60
C GLU A 40 -0.98 1.71 -17.39
N LYS A 41 -0.87 1.10 -16.21
CA LYS A 41 -1.45 -0.22 -15.96
C LYS A 41 -2.95 -0.21 -15.70
N LYS A 42 -3.57 0.94 -15.42
CA LYS A 42 -5.02 1.10 -15.13
C LYS A 42 -5.59 0.23 -13.98
N VAL A 43 -4.83 -0.68 -13.37
CA VAL A 43 -5.23 -1.55 -12.24
C VAL A 43 -4.65 -1.01 -10.92
N TRP A 44 -5.37 -1.23 -9.83
CA TRP A 44 -4.84 -1.03 -8.47
C TRP A 44 -4.03 -2.27 -8.05
N ALA A 45 -2.79 -2.05 -7.62
CA ALA A 45 -1.91 -3.09 -7.08
C ALA A 45 -1.58 -2.78 -5.62
N ASN A 46 -1.45 -3.82 -4.80
CA ASN A 46 -1.08 -3.62 -3.40
C ASN A 46 0.43 -3.39 -3.26
N ILE A 47 0.84 -2.63 -2.23
CA ILE A 47 2.27 -2.45 -1.92
C ILE A 47 2.79 -3.65 -1.12
N TYR A 48 3.91 -4.21 -1.55
CA TYR A 48 4.61 -5.32 -0.90
C TYR A 48 6.01 -4.89 -0.47
N THR A 49 6.49 -5.51 0.60
CA THR A 49 7.92 -5.54 0.93
C THR A 49 8.49 -6.85 0.44
N LYS A 50 9.72 -6.82 -0.09
CA LYS A 50 10.42 -8.01 -0.59
C LYS A 50 10.48 -9.14 0.45
N ASP A 51 10.72 -8.78 1.72
CA ASP A 51 10.97 -9.76 2.79
C ASP A 51 9.75 -10.03 3.68
N LYS A 52 8.81 -9.09 3.82
CA LYS A 52 7.66 -9.23 4.75
C LYS A 52 6.31 -9.40 4.03
N GLY A 53 6.31 -9.42 2.70
CA GLY A 53 5.11 -9.56 1.89
C GLY A 53 4.22 -8.32 1.94
N LEU A 54 2.90 -8.52 1.84
CA LEU A 54 1.92 -7.43 1.79
C LEU A 54 2.05 -6.54 3.02
N MET A 55 2.25 -5.25 2.80
CA MET A 55 2.26 -4.28 3.89
C MET A 55 0.87 -4.09 4.46
N ARG A 56 0.77 -4.27 5.78
CA ARG A 56 -0.46 -4.08 6.55
C ARG A 56 -0.21 -3.17 7.76
N PHE A 57 -1.21 -2.37 8.07
CA PHE A 57 -1.24 -1.41 9.16
C PHE A 57 -2.43 -1.71 10.06
N LYS A 58 -2.33 -1.39 11.35
CA LYS A 58 -3.41 -1.65 12.33
C LYS A 58 -4.48 -0.57 12.24
N THR A 59 -4.12 0.63 11.81
CA THR A 59 -5.04 1.76 11.67
C THR A 59 -4.94 2.40 10.28
N GLU A 60 -5.99 3.13 9.89
CA GLU A 60 -5.98 3.89 8.64
C GLU A 60 -4.94 5.03 8.69
N GLN A 61 -4.77 5.64 9.86
CA GLN A 61 -3.83 6.73 10.08
C GLN A 61 -2.38 6.28 9.92
N GLU A 62 -2.03 5.08 10.42
CA GLU A 62 -0.71 4.48 10.19
C GLU A 62 -0.44 4.24 8.70
N ALA A 63 -1.43 3.70 7.99
CA ALA A 63 -1.32 3.51 6.54
C ALA A 63 -1.17 4.86 5.82
N LYS A 64 -1.89 5.88 6.28
CA LYS A 64 -1.82 7.23 5.73
C LYS A 64 -0.46 7.88 5.92
N ALA A 65 0.03 7.90 7.15
CA ALA A 65 1.33 8.44 7.50
C ALA A 65 2.46 7.76 6.72
N PHE A 66 2.37 6.44 6.51
CA PHE A 66 3.36 5.73 5.70
C PHE A 66 3.41 6.25 4.26
N PHE A 67 2.27 6.44 3.58
CA PHE A 67 2.30 6.91 2.19
C PHE A 67 2.66 8.40 2.10
N ASP A 68 2.25 9.23 3.06
CA ASP A 68 2.65 10.64 3.10
C ASP A 68 4.19 10.74 3.21
N GLY A 69 4.80 9.89 4.05
CA GLY A 69 6.25 9.77 4.15
C GLY A 69 6.95 9.23 2.88
N LEU A 70 6.28 8.40 2.07
CA LEU A 70 6.82 7.99 0.76
C LEU A 70 6.89 9.17 -0.21
N LYS A 71 5.91 10.08 -0.17
CA LYS A 71 5.89 11.27 -1.03
C LYS A 71 6.98 12.26 -0.63
N GLU A 72 7.11 12.53 0.67
CA GLU A 72 8.10 13.49 1.18
C GLU A 72 9.54 13.08 0.83
N LYS A 73 9.88 11.80 0.95
CA LYS A 73 11.23 11.29 0.62
C LYS A 73 11.64 11.46 -0.85
N HIS A 74 10.69 11.71 -1.75
CA HIS A 74 10.94 11.86 -3.18
C HIS A 74 10.92 13.33 -3.64
N HIS A 75 10.58 14.25 -2.74
CA HIS A 75 10.63 15.69 -2.97
C HIS A 75 11.83 16.37 -2.26
N GLY A 76 12.77 15.58 -1.72
CA GLY A 76 14.01 16.03 -1.09
C GLY A 76 15.24 15.77 -1.94
#